data_AF-A0A7U9MPY5-F1
#
_entry.id   AF-A0A7U9MPY5-F1
#
_cell.length_a   1.000
_cell.length_b   1.000
_cell.length_c   1.000
_cell.angle_alpha   90.00
_cell.angle_beta   90.00
_cell.angle_gamma   90.00
#
_symmetry.space_group_name_H-M   'P 1'
#
loop_
_entity.id
_entity.type
_entity.pdbx_description
1 polymer ?
#
loop_
_entity_poly.entity_id
_entity_poly.type
_entity_poly.pdbx_seq_one_letter_code
_entity_poly.pdbx_strand_id
1 'polypeptide(L)'
;MLHPSYSDLMKVVNSEVEPGEAPVVNSRYSIVMATSKRARQIISGEDPMVDSRGKKPLSVAVEELNQGMIKILSEEEAAKKAEENRIKAEKAAEEEKLKAEKAAEATTETEGETAAEVSEEKGTEEVTETNTEATAEGQPEDC
;
A
#
# COMPACT_ATOMS: atom_id res chain seq x y z
N MET A 1 27.01 -3.18 -26.24
CA MET A 1 25.81 -2.34 -26.41
C MET A 1 25.08 -2.29 -25.08
N LEU A 2 24.41 -1.17 -24.77
CA LEU A 2 23.65 -1.04 -23.53
C LEU A 2 22.38 -1.90 -23.65
N HIS A 3 22.23 -2.89 -22.77
CA HIS A 3 21.04 -3.73 -22.68
C HIS A 3 20.31 -3.47 -21.35
N PRO A 4 18.97 -3.54 -21.34
CA PRO A 4 18.10 -3.82 -22.49
C PRO A 4 18.01 -2.66 -23.48
N SER A 5 17.98 -2.99 -24.78
CA SER A 5 17.73 -2.01 -25.83
C SER A 5 16.22 -1.81 -26.04
N TYR A 6 15.82 -0.74 -26.73
CA TYR A 6 14.41 -0.52 -27.07
C TYR A 6 13.79 -1.72 -27.80
N SER A 7 14.53 -2.30 -28.75
CA SER A 7 14.08 -3.45 -29.51
C SER A 7 13.87 -4.68 -28.63
N ASP A 8 14.64 -4.82 -27.55
CA ASP A 8 14.47 -5.90 -26.58
C ASP A 8 13.17 -5.70 -25.80
N LEU A 9 12.94 -4.49 -25.28
CA LEU A 9 11.70 -4.16 -24.56
C LEU A 9 10.45 -4.33 -25.43
N MET A 10 10.52 -3.95 -26.70
CA MET A 10 9.41 -4.09 -27.64
C MET A 10 9.01 -5.56 -27.87
N LYS A 11 10.00 -6.46 -27.89
CA LYS A 11 9.76 -7.91 -28.04
C LYS A 11 9.15 -8.49 -26.77
N VAL A 12 9.66 -8.13 -25.59
CA VAL A 12 9.14 -8.61 -24.31
C VAL A 12 7.69 -8.18 -24.11
N VAL A 13 7.34 -6.94 -24.45
CA VAL A 13 5.97 -6.44 -24.25
C VAL A 13 4.97 -7.09 -25.22
N ASN A 14 5.38 -7.34 -26.46
CA ASN A 14 4.51 -7.93 -27.47
C ASN A 14 4.58 -9.47 -27.54
N SER A 15 5.39 -10.13 -26.71
CA SER A 15 5.52 -11.60 -26.74
C SER A 15 4.27 -12.32 -26.22
N GLU A 16 3.40 -11.61 -25.50
CA GLU A 16 2.14 -12.16 -24.99
C GLU A 16 0.98 -12.07 -25.99
N VAL A 17 1.21 -11.47 -27.17
CA VAL A 17 0.17 -11.28 -28.20
C VAL A 17 0.23 -12.43 -29.21
N GLU A 18 -0.92 -13.06 -29.46
CA GLU A 18 -1.03 -14.13 -30.46
C GLU A 18 -0.68 -13.61 -31.87
N PRO A 19 0.06 -14.38 -32.69
CA PRO A 19 0.46 -13.97 -34.03
C PRO A 19 -0.78 -13.81 -34.94
N GLY A 20 -1.21 -12.56 -35.11
CA GLY A 20 -2.40 -12.19 -35.89
C GLY A 20 -3.25 -11.12 -35.22
N GLU A 21 -3.07 -10.90 -33.92
CA GLU A 21 -3.72 -9.82 -33.17
C GLU A 21 -2.88 -8.53 -33.21
N ALA A 22 -3.54 -7.39 -33.04
CA ALA A 22 -2.85 -6.11 -33.07
C ALA A 22 -1.85 -6.02 -31.91
N PRO A 23 -0.58 -5.65 -32.17
CA PRO A 23 0.41 -5.52 -31.10
C PRO A 23 -0.02 -4.46 -30.09
N VAL A 24 0.13 -4.81 -28.81
CA VAL A 24 -0.22 -3.95 -27.66
C VAL A 24 0.57 -2.65 -27.71
N VAL A 25 1.83 -2.71 -28.16
CA VAL A 25 2.67 -1.52 -28.32
C VAL A 25 3.27 -1.44 -29.71
N ASN A 26 3.01 -0.30 -30.36
CA ASN A 26 3.53 0.05 -31.70
C ASN A 26 4.60 1.16 -31.69
N SER A 27 4.79 1.84 -30.56
CA SER A 27 5.66 3.02 -30.48
C SER A 27 6.60 3.00 -29.28
N ARG A 28 7.78 3.63 -29.45
CA ARG A 28 8.71 3.95 -28.35
C ARG A 28 8.04 4.73 -27.23
N TYR A 29 7.15 5.64 -27.62
CA TYR A 29 6.47 6.54 -26.71
C TYR A 29 5.63 5.79 -25.67
N SER A 30 4.93 4.72 -26.07
CA SER A 30 4.12 3.92 -25.15
C SER A 30 4.95 3.28 -24.04
N ILE A 31 6.14 2.75 -24.38
CA ILE A 31 7.08 2.17 -23.40
C ILE A 31 7.58 3.24 -22.44
N VAL A 32 7.97 4.41 -22.96
CA VAL A 32 8.45 5.54 -22.14
C VAL A 32 7.35 6.03 -21.20
N MET A 33 6.10 6.10 -21.66
CA MET A 33 4.97 6.52 -20.84
C MET A 33 4.67 5.53 -19.72
N ALA A 34 4.66 4.23 -20.02
CA ALA A 34 4.42 3.19 -19.02
C ALA A 34 5.50 3.16 -17.95
N THR A 35 6.77 3.15 -18.36
CA THR A 35 7.93 3.18 -17.45
C THR A 35 7.98 4.46 -16.62
N SER A 36 7.61 5.61 -17.20
CA SER A 36 7.53 6.89 -16.48
C SER A 36 6.41 6.90 -15.43
N LYS A 37 5.24 6.34 -15.76
CA LYS A 37 4.14 6.20 -14.81
C LYS A 37 4.54 5.30 -13.64
N ARG A 38 5.16 4.16 -13.93
CA ARG A 38 5.66 3.25 -12.90
C ARG A 38 6.75 3.87 -12.03
N ALA A 39 7.70 4.58 -12.64
CA ALA A 39 8.74 5.26 -11.86
C ALA A 39 8.14 6.27 -10.86
N ARG A 40 7.05 6.97 -11.24
CA ARG A 40 6.33 7.86 -10.32
C ARG A 40 5.68 7.09 -9.18
N GLN A 41 5.09 5.93 -9.45
CA GLN A 41 4.54 5.06 -8.41
C GLN A 41 5.59 4.64 -7.37
N ILE A 42 6.77 4.23 -7.84
CA ILE A 42 7.90 3.88 -6.96
C ILE A 42 8.33 5.10 -6.11
N ILE A 43 8.36 6.30 -6.71
CA ILE A 43 8.67 7.54 -5.98
C ILE A 43 7.58 7.88 -4.95
N SER A 44 6.31 7.58 -5.24
CA SER A 44 5.19 7.75 -4.33
C SER A 44 5.17 6.74 -3.17
N GLY A 45 6.12 5.80 -3.13
CA GLY A 45 6.27 4.81 -2.05
C GLY A 45 5.67 3.44 -2.37
N GLU A 46 5.28 3.16 -3.62
CA GLU A 46 4.94 1.78 -4.00
C GLU A 46 6.19 0.89 -3.99
N ASP A 47 6.03 -0.34 -3.48
CA ASP A 47 7.12 -1.29 -3.44
C ASP A 47 7.55 -1.73 -4.85
N PRO A 48 8.88 -1.75 -5.11
CA PRO A 48 9.42 -2.26 -6.36
C PRO A 48 9.32 -3.80 -6.38
N MET A 49 8.99 -4.35 -7.55
CA MET A 49 8.85 -5.79 -7.77
C MET A 49 10.19 -6.47 -8.07
N VAL A 50 11.25 -5.68 -8.23
CA VAL A 50 12.63 -6.14 -8.52
C VAL A 50 13.61 -5.47 -7.56
N ASP A 51 14.85 -5.97 -7.52
CA ASP A 51 15.89 -5.43 -6.65
C ASP A 51 16.19 -3.95 -6.98
N SER A 52 15.82 -3.07 -6.05
CA SER A 52 15.90 -1.62 -6.17
C SER A 52 17.15 -1.02 -5.50
N ARG A 53 18.00 -1.84 -4.86
CA ARG A 53 19.14 -1.36 -4.07
C ARG A 53 20.08 -0.47 -4.91
N GLY A 54 20.13 0.81 -4.55
CA GLY A 54 21.00 1.81 -5.18
C GLY A 54 20.63 2.21 -6.62
N LYS A 55 19.47 1.77 -7.13
CA LYS A 55 19.02 2.06 -8.49
C LYS A 55 18.08 3.26 -8.52
N LYS A 56 18.11 4.00 -9.62
CA LYS A 56 17.13 5.08 -9.86
C LYS A 56 15.75 4.47 -10.11
N PRO A 57 14.64 5.12 -9.69
CA PRO A 57 13.28 4.61 -9.89
C PRO A 57 12.96 4.26 -11.36
N LEU A 58 13.46 5.06 -12.30
CA LEU A 58 13.30 4.80 -13.73
C LEU A 58 14.01 3.52 -14.17
N SER A 59 15.21 3.24 -13.66
CA SER A 59 15.95 2.03 -13.97
C SER A 59 15.23 0.79 -13.45
N VAL A 60 14.68 0.87 -12.24
CA VAL A 60 13.85 -0.19 -11.65
C VAL A 60 12.62 -0.45 -12.52
N ALA A 61 11.89 0.59 -12.93
CA ALA A 61 10.72 0.43 -13.80
C ALA A 61 11.04 -0.20 -15.17
N VAL A 62 12.21 0.08 -15.75
CA VAL A 62 12.66 -0.56 -17.01
C VAL A 62 13.00 -2.04 -16.78
N GLU A 63 13.64 -2.39 -15.66
CA GLU A 63 13.93 -3.77 -15.31
C GLU A 63 12.65 -4.56 -15.03
N GLU A 64 11.70 -3.99 -14.30
CA GLU A 64 10.37 -4.57 -14.05
C GLU A 64 9.64 -4.84 -15.39
N LEU A 65 9.70 -3.92 -16.35
CA LEU A 65 9.11 -4.12 -17.67
C LEU A 65 9.84 -5.24 -18.46
N ASN A 66 11.17 -5.27 -18.41
CA ASN A 66 11.97 -6.27 -19.11
C ASN A 66 11.77 -7.69 -18.54
N GLN A 67 11.45 -7.79 -17.25
CA GLN A 67 11.10 -9.06 -16.60
C GLN A 67 9.60 -9.43 -16.77
N GLY A 68 8.81 -8.58 -17.45
CA GLY A 68 7.37 -8.81 -17.65
C GLY A 68 6.51 -8.60 -16.39
N MET A 69 7.07 -8.00 -15.32
CA MET A 69 6.35 -7.71 -14.09
C MET A 69 5.31 -6.60 -14.29
N ILE A 70 5.57 -5.69 -15.23
CA ILE A 70 4.64 -4.64 -15.65
C ILE A 70 4.09 -5.00 -17.03
N LYS A 71 2.77 -4.89 -17.18
CA LYS A 71 2.08 -5.06 -18.46
C LYS A 71 1.47 -3.74 -18.92
N ILE A 72 1.69 -3.41 -20.17
CA ILE A 72 1.01 -2.29 -20.83
C ILE A 72 -0.31 -2.84 -21.34
N LEU A 73 -1.42 -2.19 -21.01
CA LEU A 73 -2.75 -2.60 -21.46
C LEU A 73 -3.17 -1.73 -22.64
N SER A 74 -3.99 -2.30 -23.52
CA SER A 74 -4.63 -1.52 -24.59
C SER A 74 -5.66 -0.55 -24.00
N GLU A 75 -6.08 0.47 -24.77
CA GLU A 75 -7.09 1.44 -24.32
C GLU A 75 -8.42 0.76 -23.97
N GLU A 76 -8.80 -0.27 -24.72
CA GLU A 76 -10.02 -1.05 -24.47
C GLU A 76 -9.93 -1.84 -23.17
N GLU A 77 -8.80 -2.50 -22.91
CA GLU A 77 -8.56 -3.24 -21.67
C GLU A 77 -8.45 -2.30 -20.46
N ALA A 78 -7.81 -1.15 -20.63
CA ALA A 78 -7.71 -0.13 -19.60
C ALA A 78 -9.09 0.43 -19.24
N ALA A 79 -9.96 0.67 -20.22
CA ALA A 79 -11.32 1.12 -20.00
C ALA A 79 -12.16 0.08 -19.24
N LYS A 80 -12.07 -1.20 -19.63
CA LYS A 80 -12.74 -2.30 -18.93
C LYS A 80 -12.28 -2.42 -17.47
N LYS A 81 -10.96 -2.42 -17.22
CA LYS A 81 -10.42 -2.46 -15.85
C LYS A 81 -10.78 -1.23 -15.03
N ALA A 82 -10.82 -0.04 -15.63
CA ALA A 82 -11.22 1.18 -14.93
C ALA A 82 -12.67 1.09 -14.45
N GLU A 83 -13.58 0.60 -15.31
CA GLU A 83 -14.99 0.41 -14.94
C GLU A 83 -15.15 -0.69 -13.86
N GLU A 84 -14.46 -1.81 -14.01
CA GLU A 84 -14.43 -2.85 -12.97
C GLU A 84 -13.91 -2.33 -11.63
N ASN A 85 -12.87 -1.51 -11.63
CA ASN A 85 -12.31 -0.94 -10.41
C ASN A 85 -13.29 0.04 -9.75
N ARG A 86 -14.05 0.81 -10.53
CA ARG A 86 -15.11 1.68 -10.00
C ARG A 86 -16.23 0.88 -9.36
N ILE A 87 -16.73 -0.16 -10.04
CA ILE A 87 -17.77 -1.05 -9.50
C ILE A 87 -17.27 -1.78 -8.24
N LYS A 88 -16.00 -2.23 -8.22
CA LYS A 88 -15.38 -2.85 -7.03
C LYS A 88 -15.25 -1.87 -5.87
N ALA A 89 -14.86 -0.62 -6.12
CA ALA A 89 -14.77 0.41 -5.07
C ALA A 89 -16.15 0.75 -4.48
N GLU A 90 -17.18 0.86 -5.32
CA GLU A 90 -18.56 1.07 -4.87
C GLU A 90 -19.08 -0.09 -4.02
N LYS A 91 -18.86 -1.34 -4.48
CA LYS A 91 -19.26 -2.54 -3.71
C LYS A 91 -18.48 -2.72 -2.41
N ALA A 92 -17.18 -2.41 -2.39
CA ALA A 92 -16.36 -2.47 -1.18
C ALA A 92 -16.82 -1.44 -0.14
N ALA A 93 -17.19 -0.23 -0.57
CA ALA A 93 -17.74 0.80 0.31
C ALA A 93 -19.13 0.42 0.87
N GLU A 94 -19.95 -0.29 0.09
CA GLU A 94 -21.25 -0.78 0.54
C GLU A 94 -21.13 -1.96 1.51
N GLU A 95 -20.21 -2.90 1.26
CA GLU A 95 -19.90 -4.00 2.17
C GLU A 95 -19.31 -3.53 3.50
N GLU A 96 -18.50 -2.47 3.50
CA GLU A 96 -17.97 -1.89 4.74
C GLU A 96 -19.07 -1.22 5.58
N LYS A 97 -20.02 -0.54 4.92
CA LYS A 97 -21.19 0.05 5.58
C LYS A 97 -22.11 -1.02 6.19
N LEU A 98 -22.37 -2.11 5.46
CA LEU A 98 -23.22 -3.19 5.94
C LEU A 98 -22.58 -4.00 7.09
N LYS A 99 -21.24 -4.09 7.13
CA LYS A 99 -20.48 -4.70 8.24
C LYS A 99 -20.44 -3.83 9.49
N ALA A 100 -20.35 -2.50 9.33
CA ALA A 100 -20.43 -1.57 10.45
C ALA A 100 -21.82 -1.57 11.12
N GLU A 101 -22.89 -1.70 10.32
CA GLU A 101 -24.26 -1.76 10.84
C GLU A 101 -24.54 -3.06 11.61
N LYS A 102 -24.07 -4.22 11.10
CA LYS A 102 -24.20 -5.52 11.80
C LYS A 102 -23.35 -5.66 13.08
N ALA A 103 -22.27 -4.90 13.23
CA ALA A 103 -21.45 -4.90 14.44
C ALA A 103 -22.11 -4.13 15.61
N ALA A 104 -23.01 -3.18 15.31
CA ALA A 104 -23.74 -2.41 16.33
C ALA A 104 -24.95 -3.18 16.91
N GLU A 105 -25.48 -4.17 16.19
CA GLU A 105 -26.65 -4.97 16.63
C GLU A 105 -26.26 -6.13 17.59
N ALA A 106 -24.98 -6.47 17.72
CA ALA A 106 -24.51 -7.58 18.57
C ALA A 106 -24.24 -7.20 20.05
N THR A 107 -24.53 -5.97 20.48
CA THR A 107 -24.28 -5.49 21.86
C THR A 107 -25.53 -5.30 22.74
N THR A 108 -26.70 -5.86 22.38
CA THR A 108 -27.94 -5.68 23.17
C THR A 108 -28.52 -6.94 23.80
N GLU A 109 -27.72 -7.99 24.02
CA GLU A 109 -28.16 -9.13 24.84
C GLU A 109 -27.05 -9.55 25.83
N THR A 110 -26.94 -8.84 26.94
CA THR A 110 -26.58 -9.38 28.29
C THR A 110 -26.54 -8.25 29.33
N GLU A 111 -27.62 -7.50 29.50
CA GLU A 111 -27.88 -6.81 30.76
C GLU A 111 -29.37 -6.92 31.12
N GLY A 112 -29.67 -7.65 32.21
CA GLY A 112 -31.00 -7.61 32.83
C GLY A 112 -31.37 -8.81 33.71
N GLU A 113 -30.89 -8.83 34.96
CA GLU A 113 -31.51 -9.35 36.21
C GLU A 113 -30.37 -9.68 37.22
N THR A 114 -30.28 -9.21 38.46
CA THR A 114 -31.07 -8.32 39.34
C THR A 114 -30.14 -7.80 40.46
N ALA A 115 -30.56 -6.72 41.12
CA ALA A 115 -29.87 -6.00 42.19
C ALA A 115 -29.98 -6.65 43.60
N ALA A 116 -29.23 -6.08 44.55
CA ALA A 116 -29.21 -6.23 46.04
C ALA A 116 -28.11 -7.19 46.58
N GLU A 117 -27.31 -6.92 47.62
CA GLU A 117 -27.41 -6.02 48.79
C GLU A 117 -26.00 -5.71 49.39
N VAL A 118 -25.99 -4.66 50.22
CA VAL A 118 -24.96 -3.89 50.96
C VAL A 118 -24.10 -4.66 52.00
N SER A 119 -22.86 -4.22 52.27
CA SER A 119 -22.23 -3.99 53.62
C SER A 119 -20.76 -3.54 53.48
N GLU A 120 -20.42 -2.33 53.96
CA GLU A 120 -19.57 -2.02 55.15
C GLU A 120 -18.09 -2.45 55.03
N GLU A 121 -17.04 -1.75 55.48
CA GLU A 121 -16.76 -0.44 56.07
C GLU A 121 -15.22 -0.27 56.00
N LYS A 122 -14.77 0.99 55.85
CA LYS A 122 -13.56 1.63 56.44
C LYS A 122 -12.12 1.13 56.23
N GLY A 123 -11.24 2.13 56.08
CA GLY A 123 -9.80 2.10 56.43
C GLY A 123 -8.94 2.82 55.39
N THR A 124 -8.99 4.17 55.24
CA THR A 124 -8.07 5.19 55.82
C THR A 124 -6.55 4.93 55.71
N GLU A 125 -5.83 6.04 55.49
CA GLU A 125 -4.36 6.29 55.41
C GLU A 125 -3.85 6.39 53.95
N GLU A 126 -3.70 7.57 53.33
CA GLU A 126 -2.72 8.65 53.64
C GLU A 126 -1.32 8.05 53.81
N VAL A 127 -0.34 8.31 52.95
CA VAL A 127 0.58 9.46 53.08
C VAL A 127 1.21 9.78 51.72
N THR A 128 1.12 11.05 51.37
CA THR A 128 1.91 11.77 50.36
C THR A 128 3.39 11.76 50.72
N GLU A 129 4.31 11.70 49.75
CA GLU A 129 5.52 12.53 49.83
C GLU A 129 6.24 12.65 48.49
N THR A 130 6.31 13.90 48.03
CA THR A 130 7.27 14.42 47.06
C THR A 130 8.68 14.42 47.65
N ASN A 131 9.71 14.08 46.88
CA ASN A 131 10.95 14.87 46.89
C ASN A 131 11.88 14.57 45.71
N THR A 132 12.33 15.68 45.14
CA THR A 132 13.41 15.94 44.18
C THR A 132 14.80 15.83 44.79
N GLU A 133 15.79 15.30 44.06
CA GLU A 133 17.22 15.71 44.10
C GLU A 133 17.93 15.05 42.89
N ALA A 134 18.32 15.74 41.81
CA ALA A 134 19.44 16.66 41.60
C ALA A 134 20.83 15.99 41.47
N THR A 135 21.63 16.54 40.54
CA THR A 135 23.09 16.36 40.30
C THR A 135 23.43 15.34 39.20
N ALA A 136 23.67 15.72 37.94
CA ALA A 136 24.75 16.55 37.36
C ALA A 136 26.11 15.81 37.23
N GLU A 137 26.81 16.17 36.14
CA GLU A 137 28.19 15.80 35.75
C GLU A 137 28.34 14.45 34.99
N GLY A 138 28.95 14.35 33.81
CA GLY A 138 29.66 15.33 32.99
C GLY A 138 30.18 14.67 31.71
N GLN A 139 30.06 15.41 30.61
CA GLN A 139 30.85 15.38 29.36
C GLN A 139 32.38 15.30 29.63
N PRO A 140 33.26 14.96 28.67
CA PRO A 140 33.42 15.62 27.35
C PRO A 140 33.58 14.64 26.17
N GLU A 141 33.06 14.94 24.96
CA GLU A 141 33.61 15.86 23.94
C GLU A 141 35.05 15.50 23.57
N ASP A 142 35.22 14.78 22.46
CA ASP A 142 36.49 14.74 21.73
C ASP A 142 36.22 14.99 20.23
N CYS A 143 37.11 15.80 19.67
CA CYS A 143 37.07 16.60 18.45
C CYS A 143 36.70 15.92 17.12
#